data_AF-A0A382X480-F1
#
_entry.id   AF-A0A382X480-F1
#
_cell.length_a   1.000
_cell.length_b   1.000
_cell.length_c   1.000
_cell.angle_alpha   90.00
_cell.angle_beta   90.00
_cell.angle_gamma   90.00
#
_symmetry.space_group_name_H-M   'P 1'
#
loop_
_entity.id
_entity.type
_entity.pdbx_description
1 polymer ?
#
loop_
_entity_poly.entity_id
_entity_poly.type
_entity_poly.pdbx_seq_one_letter_code
_entity_poly.pdbx_strand_id
1 'polypeptide(L)'
;ALQVAAALDPHITRARIYETNATAPPEALQGYLLACREDGFHAARRRLRELLDKFGLAGTDMVNQLHRELYNSEFLSEAAKLDLTELMAEIDFRLVEGGGEELQLDAMTARICQALKI
;
A
#
# COMPACT_ATOMS: atom_id res chain seq x y z
N ALA A 1 -2.98 -20.93 12.68
CA ALA A 1 -2.93 -20.68 11.22
C ALA A 1 -1.79 -21.42 10.52
N LEU A 2 -0.56 -21.48 11.07
CA LEU A 2 0.60 -22.14 10.43
C LEU A 2 0.48 -23.67 10.25
N GLN A 3 -0.26 -24.38 11.12
CA GLN A 3 -0.35 -25.85 11.04
C GLN A 3 -1.23 -26.36 9.88
N VAL A 4 -2.16 -25.55 9.37
CA VAL A 4 -3.03 -25.93 8.24
C VAL A 4 -2.30 -25.74 6.91
N ALA A 5 -1.41 -24.75 6.81
CA ALA A 5 -0.63 -24.48 5.61
C ALA A 5 0.41 -25.58 5.31
N ALA A 6 0.99 -26.21 6.33
CA ALA A 6 2.02 -27.24 6.18
C ALA A 6 1.50 -28.59 5.63
N ALA A 7 0.18 -28.82 5.60
CA ALA A 7 -0.41 -30.08 5.17
C ALA A 7 -0.68 -30.17 3.65
N LEU A 8 -0.57 -29.06 2.91
CA LEU A 8 -1.10 -28.97 1.54
C LEU A 8 -0.05 -28.93 0.41
N ASP A 9 1.21 -28.57 0.65
CA ASP A 9 2.25 -28.60 -0.41
C ASP A 9 3.67 -28.44 0.17
N PRO A 10 4.67 -29.26 -0.19
CA PRO A 10 6.07 -29.07 0.21
C PRO A 10 6.74 -27.83 -0.41
N HIS A 11 6.09 -27.07 -1.29
CA HIS A 11 6.60 -25.82 -1.89
C HIS A 11 5.75 -24.59 -1.54
N ILE A 12 5.62 -24.29 -0.24
CA ILE A 12 5.10 -22.99 0.19
C ILE A 12 6.11 -21.90 -0.20
N THR A 13 5.85 -21.22 -1.31
CA THR A 13 6.64 -20.06 -1.75
C THR A 13 6.18 -18.78 -1.06
N ARG A 14 7.10 -17.84 -0.82
CA ARG A 14 6.78 -16.55 -0.17
C ARG A 14 5.61 -15.81 -0.84
N ALA A 15 5.48 -15.90 -2.17
CA ALA A 15 4.38 -15.31 -2.93
C ALA A 15 3.00 -15.82 -2.46
N ARG A 16 2.86 -17.14 -2.27
CA ARG A 16 1.61 -17.75 -1.78
C ARG A 16 1.26 -17.28 -0.36
N ILE A 17 2.26 -17.03 0.48
CA ILE A 17 2.04 -16.52 1.85
C ILE A 17 1.46 -15.10 1.81
N TYR A 18 1.99 -14.23 0.95
CA TYR A 18 1.52 -12.85 0.79
C TYR A 18 0.09 -12.78 0.25
N GLU A 19 -0.21 -13.59 -0.78
CA GLU A 19 -1.55 -13.68 -1.38
C GLU A 19 -2.60 -14.24 -0.41
N THR A 20 -2.22 -15.18 0.47
CA THR A 20 -3.17 -15.83 1.39
C THR A 20 -3.45 -14.99 2.65
N ASN A 21 -2.54 -14.08 3.02
CA ASN A 21 -2.62 -13.30 4.26
C ASN A 21 -3.01 -11.83 4.05
N ALA A 22 -3.55 -11.47 2.88
CA ALA A 22 -3.86 -10.07 2.54
C ALA A 22 -2.68 -9.11 2.84
N THR A 23 -1.47 -9.51 2.46
CA THR A 23 -0.24 -8.74 2.74
C THR A 23 0.52 -8.51 1.45
N ALA A 24 0.76 -7.25 1.10
CA ALA A 24 1.63 -6.87 0.00
C ALA A 24 3.11 -7.06 0.38
N PRO A 25 3.96 -7.55 -0.55
CA PRO A 25 5.40 -7.54 -0.37
C PRO A 25 5.94 -6.09 -0.24
N PRO A 26 6.95 -5.84 0.61
CA PRO A 26 7.56 -4.51 0.76
C PRO A 26 8.01 -3.90 -0.57
N GLU A 27 8.60 -4.70 -1.46
CA GLU A 27 9.09 -4.25 -2.77
C GLU A 27 7.93 -3.77 -3.66
N ALA A 28 6.75 -4.34 -3.48
CA ALA A 28 5.55 -3.97 -4.22
C ALA A 28 5.02 -2.60 -3.76
N LEU A 29 5.00 -2.37 -2.45
CA LEU A 29 4.63 -1.10 -1.81
C LEU A 29 5.63 0.02 -2.14
N GLN A 30 6.94 -0.26 -2.07
CA GLN A 30 7.99 0.67 -2.51
C GLN A 30 7.82 1.03 -3.98
N GLY A 31 7.55 0.05 -4.84
CA GLY A 31 7.29 0.31 -6.25
C GLY A 31 6.06 1.20 -6.49
N TYR A 32 5.04 1.14 -5.64
CA TYR A 32 3.91 2.07 -5.68
C TYR A 32 4.35 3.50 -5.31
N LEU A 33 5.12 3.69 -4.23
CA LEU A 33 5.63 5.00 -3.83
C LEU A 33 6.58 5.61 -4.88
N LEU A 34 7.42 4.77 -5.50
CA LEU A 34 8.29 5.19 -6.61
C LEU A 34 7.47 5.62 -7.83
N ALA A 35 6.43 4.88 -8.20
CA ALA A 35 5.53 5.28 -9.28
C ALA A 35 4.84 6.62 -9.01
N CYS A 36 4.45 6.90 -7.75
CA CYS A 36 3.92 8.21 -7.37
C CYS A 36 4.93 9.35 -7.61
N ARG A 37 6.21 9.09 -7.34
CA ARG A 37 7.30 10.07 -7.48
C ARG A 37 7.69 10.29 -8.94
N GLU A 38 7.79 9.22 -9.73
CA GLU A 38 8.45 9.23 -11.05
C GLU A 38 7.45 9.22 -12.22
N ASP A 39 6.40 8.39 -12.13
CA ASP A 39 5.49 8.14 -13.26
C ASP A 39 4.20 8.98 -13.17
N GLY A 40 3.90 9.49 -11.98
CA GLY A 40 2.73 10.31 -11.69
C GLY A 40 1.43 9.54 -11.49
N PHE A 41 0.36 10.30 -11.26
CA PHE A 41 -0.90 9.80 -10.69
C PHE A 41 -1.52 8.62 -11.43
N HIS A 42 -1.63 8.66 -12.76
CA HIS A 42 -2.32 7.60 -13.51
C HIS A 42 -1.58 6.27 -13.46
N ALA A 43 -0.24 6.29 -13.47
CA ALA A 43 0.57 5.09 -13.35
C ALA A 43 0.49 4.53 -11.93
N ALA A 44 0.68 5.38 -10.92
CA ALA A 44 0.55 5.00 -9.52
C ALA A 44 -0.83 4.42 -9.19
N ARG A 45 -1.92 5.03 -9.69
CA ARG A 45 -3.30 4.55 -9.50
C ARG A 45 -3.54 3.17 -10.12
N ARG A 46 -2.95 2.87 -11.27
CA ARG A 46 -3.03 1.51 -11.84
C ARG A 46 -2.31 0.51 -10.95
N ARG A 47 -1.10 0.85 -10.52
CA ARG A 47 -0.30 -0.01 -9.63
C ARG A 47 -0.99 -0.26 -8.28
N LEU A 48 -1.60 0.76 -7.69
CA LEU A 48 -2.42 0.62 -6.49
C LEU A 48 -3.50 -0.46 -6.69
N ARG A 49 -4.30 -0.34 -7.75
CA ARG A 49 -5.37 -1.32 -8.05
C ARG A 49 -4.82 -2.72 -8.27
N GLU A 50 -3.72 -2.85 -9.01
CA GLU A 50 -3.04 -4.14 -9.19
C GLU A 50 -2.59 -4.76 -7.86
N LEU A 51 -2.13 -3.96 -6.89
CA LEU A 51 -1.77 -4.46 -5.55
C LEU A 51 -3.00 -4.93 -4.77
N LEU A 52 -4.07 -4.13 -4.75
CA LEU A 52 -5.31 -4.49 -4.07
C LEU A 52 -5.87 -5.80 -4.62
N ASP A 53 -5.98 -5.91 -5.94
CA ASP A 53 -6.54 -7.08 -6.62
C ASP A 53 -5.66 -8.32 -6.43
N LYS A 54 -4.34 -8.17 -6.63
CA LYS A 54 -3.40 -9.30 -6.59
C LYS A 54 -3.25 -9.90 -5.19
N PHE A 55 -3.27 -9.05 -4.17
CA PHE A 55 -3.06 -9.49 -2.79
C PHE A 55 -4.35 -9.52 -1.96
N GLY A 56 -5.51 -9.21 -2.55
CA GLY A 56 -6.79 -9.21 -1.86
C GLY A 56 -6.84 -8.24 -0.68
N LEU A 57 -6.24 -7.05 -0.83
CA LEU A 57 -6.14 -6.07 0.25
C LEU A 57 -7.43 -5.26 0.35
N ALA A 58 -7.94 -5.08 1.57
CA ALA A 58 -8.86 -4.01 1.85
C ALA A 58 -8.14 -2.65 1.78
N GLY A 59 -8.89 -1.56 1.55
CA GLY A 59 -8.29 -0.21 1.53
C GLY A 59 -7.57 0.15 2.83
N THR A 60 -8.16 -0.22 3.97
CA THR A 60 -7.54 -0.01 5.30
C THR A 60 -6.24 -0.80 5.46
N ASP A 61 -6.18 -2.03 4.94
CA ASP A 61 -4.95 -2.84 4.96
C ASP A 61 -3.85 -2.20 4.11
N MET A 62 -4.20 -1.69 2.93
CA MET A 62 -3.26 -1.00 2.06
C MET A 62 -2.67 0.25 2.74
N VAL A 63 -3.51 1.08 3.37
CA VAL A 63 -3.06 2.28 4.10
C VAL A 63 -2.12 1.90 5.24
N ASN A 64 -2.50 0.92 6.06
CA ASN A 64 -1.71 0.49 7.22
C ASN A 64 -0.38 -0.17 6.81
N GLN A 65 -0.37 -0.93 5.73
CA GLN A 65 0.85 -1.53 5.18
C GLN A 65 1.78 -0.49 4.59
N LEU A 66 1.24 0.46 3.84
CA LEU A 66 2.01 1.54 3.25
C LEU A 66 2.62 2.47 4.31
N HIS A 67 1.88 2.78 5.38
CA HIS A 67 2.39 3.55 6.50
C HIS A 67 3.63 2.91 7.14
N ARG A 68 3.64 1.58 7.33
CA ARG A 68 4.83 0.87 7.82
C ARG A 68 6.00 0.98 6.85
N GLU A 69 5.72 0.98 5.55
CA GLU A 69 6.75 1.04 4.51
C GLU A 69 7.35 2.43 4.31
N LEU A 70 6.67 3.51 4.71
CA LEU A 70 7.21 4.88 4.66
C LEU A 70 8.55 4.99 5.40
N TYR A 71 8.66 4.34 6.55
CA TYR A 71 9.87 4.40 7.39
C TYR A 71 11.03 3.56 6.84
N ASN A 72 10.74 2.57 6.00
CA ASN A 72 11.73 1.76 5.29
C ASN A 72 12.17 2.41 3.96
N SER A 73 11.44 3.42 3.49
CA SER A 73 11.70 4.10 2.21
C SER A 73 12.75 5.20 2.38
N GLU A 74 14.02 4.87 2.13
CA GLU A 74 15.17 5.79 2.27
C GLU A 74 15.09 7.03 1.37
N PHE A 75 14.36 6.96 0.27
CA PHE A 75 14.23 8.06 -0.68
C PHE A 75 13.22 9.13 -0.27
N LEU A 76 12.49 8.92 0.83
CA LEU A 76 11.57 9.90 1.40
C LEU A 76 12.29 10.77 2.42
N SER A 77 12.12 12.09 2.32
CA SER A 77 12.58 13.02 3.36
C SER A 77 11.75 12.84 4.64
N GLU A 78 12.32 13.18 5.80
CA GLU A 78 11.58 13.13 7.08
C GLU A 78 10.32 14.00 7.04
N ALA A 79 10.40 15.18 6.42
CA ALA A 79 9.23 16.05 6.25
C ALA A 79 8.13 15.39 5.42
N ALA A 80 8.48 14.69 4.33
CA ALA A 80 7.52 13.94 3.54
C ALA A 80 6.91 12.78 4.34
N LYS A 81 7.72 12.05 5.12
CA LYS A 81 7.19 10.96 5.97
C LYS A 81 6.15 11.49 6.95
N LEU A 82 6.40 12.62 7.61
CA LEU A 82 5.45 13.24 8.54
C LEU A 82 4.14 13.65 7.84
N ASP A 83 4.22 14.37 6.71
CA ASP A 83 3.04 14.79 5.92
C ASP A 83 2.21 13.59 5.43
N LEU A 84 2.88 12.55 4.95
CA LEU A 84 2.22 11.34 4.49
C LEU A 84 1.59 10.53 5.63
N THR A 85 2.19 10.52 6.83
CA THR A 85 1.59 9.87 7.99
C THR A 85 0.29 10.55 8.41
N GLU A 86 0.23 11.88 8.43
CA GLU A 86 -1.00 12.62 8.74
C GLU A 86 -2.10 12.35 7.69
N LEU A 87 -1.74 12.39 6.41
CA LEU A 87 -2.63 12.02 5.31
C LEU A 87 -3.19 10.60 5.48
N MET A 88 -2.32 9.62 5.77
CA MET A 88 -2.75 8.22 5.92
C MET A 88 -3.69 8.04 7.10
N ALA A 89 -3.49 8.75 8.21
CA ALA A 89 -4.39 8.71 9.36
C ALA A 89 -5.79 9.25 9.02
N GLU A 90 -5.87 10.34 8.24
CA GLU A 90 -7.15 10.87 7.79
C GLU A 90 -7.87 9.92 6.84
N ILE A 91 -7.13 9.29 5.92
CA ILE A 91 -7.68 8.32 4.97
C ILE A 91 -8.16 7.06 5.69
N ASP A 92 -7.40 6.52 6.63
CA ASP A 92 -7.79 5.37 7.45
C ASP A 92 -9.09 5.66 8.23
N PHE A 93 -9.17 6.82 8.89
CA PHE A 93 -10.37 7.25 9.59
C PHE A 93 -11.60 7.29 8.65
N ARG A 94 -11.45 7.92 7.47
CA ARG A 94 -12.56 8.03 6.50
C ARG A 94 -12.98 6.67 5.96
N LEU A 95 -12.06 5.73 5.75
CA LEU A 95 -12.36 4.37 5.33
C LEU A 95 -13.13 3.61 6.43
N VAL A 96 -12.69 3.73 7.68
CA VAL A 96 -13.36 3.12 8.84
C VAL A 96 -14.78 3.65 9.03
N GLU A 97 -15.02 4.94 8.80
CA GLU A 97 -16.36 5.56 8.84
C GLU A 97 -17.26 5.17 7.64
N GLY A 98 -16.80 4.28 6.75
CA GLY A 98 -17.56 3.83 5.58
C GLY A 98 -17.49 4.78 4.38
N GLY A 99 -16.47 5.64 4.32
CA GLY A 99 -16.17 6.45 3.16
C GLY A 99 -15.84 5.60 1.93
N GLY A 100 -16.14 6.11 0.75
CA GLY A 100 -15.94 5.37 -0.51
C GLY A 100 -14.47 5.00 -0.73
N GLU A 101 -14.16 3.71 -0.70
CA GLU A 101 -12.79 3.19 -0.72
C GLU A 101 -11.99 3.67 -1.93
N GLU A 102 -12.51 3.48 -3.15
CA GLU A 102 -11.82 3.89 -4.38
C GLU A 102 -11.49 5.39 -4.36
N LEU A 103 -12.44 6.23 -3.91
CA LEU A 103 -12.24 7.68 -3.87
C LEU A 103 -11.18 8.09 -2.85
N GLN A 104 -11.17 7.47 -1.66
CA GLN A 104 -10.17 7.79 -0.63
C GLN A 104 -8.77 7.31 -1.05
N LEU A 105 -8.64 6.12 -1.63
CA LEU A 105 -7.35 5.63 -2.10
C LEU A 105 -6.82 6.41 -3.32
N ASP A 106 -7.70 6.86 -4.22
CA ASP A 106 -7.35 7.79 -5.29
C ASP A 106 -6.89 9.14 -4.71
N ALA A 107 -7.58 9.67 -3.70
CA ALA A 107 -7.19 10.91 -3.02
C ALA A 107 -5.81 10.79 -2.35
N MET A 108 -5.56 9.68 -1.65
CA MET A 108 -4.26 9.35 -1.07
C MET A 108 -3.18 9.32 -2.15
N THR A 109 -3.42 8.60 -3.25
CA THR A 109 -2.48 8.51 -4.38
C THR A 109 -2.16 9.88 -4.96
N ALA A 110 -3.18 10.72 -5.17
CA ALA A 110 -3.02 12.06 -5.71
C ALA A 110 -2.18 12.95 -4.78
N ARG A 111 -2.41 12.90 -3.47
CA ARG A 111 -1.66 13.67 -2.48
C ARG A 111 -0.22 13.20 -2.35
N ILE A 112 0.04 11.89 -2.36
CA ILE A 112 1.41 11.35 -2.39
C ILE A 112 2.15 11.83 -3.65
N CYS A 113 1.52 11.72 -4.82
CA CYS A 113 2.12 12.23 -6.07
C CYS A 113 2.46 13.73 -6.01
N GLN A 114 1.66 14.54 -5.31
CA GLN A 114 1.93 15.96 -5.14
C GLN A 114 3.06 16.23 -4.15
N ALA A 115 3.09 15.50 -3.03
CA ALA A 115 4.11 15.66 -1.99
C ALA A 115 5.50 15.18 -2.44
N LEU A 116 5.56 14.18 -3.32
CA LEU A 116 6.80 13.59 -3.81
C LEU A 116 7.29 14.16 -5.15
N LYS A 117 6.52 15.07 -5.78
CA LYS A 117 6.98 15.75 -6.98
C LYS A 117 8.20 16.61 -6.66
N ILE A 118 9.27 16.37 -7.42
CA ILE A 118 10.50 17.17 -7.43
C ILE A 118 10.29 18.40 -8.32
#